data_AF-A0A919D668-F1
#
_entry.id   AF-A0A919D668-F1
#
_cell.length_a   1.000
_cell.length_b   1.000
_cell.length_c   1.000
_cell.angle_alpha   90.00
_cell.angle_beta   90.00
_cell.angle_gamma   90.00
#
_symmetry.space_group_name_H-M   'P 1'
#
loop_
_entity.id
_entity.type
_entity.pdbx_description
1 polymer ?
#
loop_
_entity_poly.entity_id
_entity_poly.type
_entity_poly.pdbx_seq_one_letter_code
_entity_poly.pdbx_strand_id
1 'polypeptide(L)'
;MAHELVAVCDHCLELVQDGDGVLEVDTDAADRALRAWRETGSADYAVFHASAGTHPVQWAVRHHSCGKAPSFACTITVNRVRSWTALLDWSVHLSSKHWLAGTDWFDLIDRALHPRRAAVSGILPQSPRDTSRGSVGDLT
;
A
#
# COMPACT_ATOMS: atom_id res chain seq x y z
N MET A 1 4.10 10.93 19.63
CA MET A 1 4.97 11.13 18.44
C MET A 1 4.11 11.78 17.38
N ALA A 2 4.65 12.74 16.61
CA ALA A 2 3.88 13.37 15.54
C ALA A 2 3.56 12.34 14.45
N HIS A 3 2.32 12.34 13.95
CA HIS A 3 1.97 11.53 12.79
C HIS A 3 2.61 12.18 11.55
N GLU A 4 3.24 11.36 10.73
CA GLU A 4 3.81 11.80 9.44
C GLU A 4 2.89 11.41 8.29
N LEU A 5 2.06 10.39 8.53
CA LEU A 5 1.12 9.82 7.60
C LEU A 5 -0.31 9.90 8.17
N VAL A 6 -1.25 10.30 7.33
CA VAL A 6 -2.69 10.20 7.57
C VAL A 6 -3.26 9.00 6.81
N ALA A 7 -4.36 8.48 7.33
CA ALA A 7 -5.10 7.38 6.72
C ALA A 7 -6.48 7.92 6.35
N VAL A 8 -6.84 7.80 5.08
CA VAL A 8 -8.14 8.20 4.53
C VAL A 8 -8.83 6.95 4.02
N CYS A 9 -10.07 6.71 4.45
CA CYS A 9 -10.79 5.50 4.08
C CYS A 9 -11.12 5.47 2.58
N ASP A 10 -10.84 4.36 1.91
CA ASP A 10 -11.17 4.15 0.49
C ASP A 10 -12.68 4.01 0.23
N HIS A 11 -13.50 3.87 1.26
CA HIS A 11 -14.95 3.71 1.13
C HIS A 11 -15.73 5.01 1.36
N CYS A 12 -15.55 5.65 2.52
CA CYS A 12 -16.27 6.86 2.89
C CYS A 12 -15.49 8.15 2.67
N LEU A 13 -14.19 8.06 2.30
CA LEU A 13 -13.28 9.19 2.07
C LEU A 13 -13.01 10.08 3.30
N GLU A 14 -13.38 9.60 4.49
CA GLU A 14 -13.11 10.29 5.75
C GLU A 14 -11.79 9.82 6.39
N LEU A 15 -11.23 10.65 7.26
CA LEU A 15 -10.04 10.31 8.03
C LEU A 15 -10.29 9.12 8.96
N VAL A 16 -9.39 8.14 8.91
CA VAL A 16 -9.38 6.99 9.84
C VAL A 16 -8.54 7.35 11.05
N GLN A 17 -9.15 7.29 12.23
CA GLN A 17 -8.46 7.55 13.51
C GLN A 17 -7.74 6.28 14.00
N ASP A 18 -6.84 6.46 14.97
CA ASP A 18 -6.14 5.33 15.59
C ASP A 18 -7.13 4.41 16.32
N GLY A 19 -7.03 3.11 16.05
CA GLY A 19 -7.94 2.10 16.60
C GLY A 19 -9.27 1.98 15.86
N ASP A 20 -9.53 2.82 14.85
CA ASP A 20 -10.81 2.85 14.13
C ASP A 20 -10.74 2.21 12.73
N GLY A 21 -9.57 1.76 12.30
CA GLY A 21 -9.46 1.08 11.02
C GLY A 21 -8.13 0.43 10.73
N VAL A 22 -8.07 -0.14 9.53
CA VAL A 22 -7.01 -1.02 9.05
C VAL A 22 -6.58 -0.65 7.65
N LEU A 23 -5.30 -0.89 7.37
CA LEU A 23 -4.77 -1.12 6.04
C LEU A 23 -4.83 -2.62 5.77
N GLU A 24 -5.53 -3.04 4.72
CA GLU A 24 -5.82 -4.45 4.46
C GLU A 24 -5.64 -4.84 2.99
N VAL A 25 -5.44 -6.13 2.77
CA VAL A 25 -5.44 -6.76 1.44
C VAL A 25 -5.98 -8.18 1.53
N ASP A 26 -6.69 -8.63 0.49
CA ASP A 26 -7.14 -10.02 0.35
C ASP A 26 -5.95 -10.90 -0.13
N THR A 27 -5.38 -11.69 0.77
CA THR A 27 -4.18 -12.50 0.49
C THR A 27 -4.48 -13.66 -0.44
N ASP A 28 -5.69 -14.20 -0.39
CA ASP A 28 -6.11 -15.30 -1.26
C ASP A 28 -6.32 -14.80 -2.69
N ALA A 29 -6.90 -13.62 -2.85
CA ALA A 29 -6.98 -12.95 -4.14
C ALA A 29 -5.56 -12.65 -4.69
N ALA A 30 -4.66 -12.17 -3.84
CA ALA A 30 -3.28 -11.87 -4.22
C ALA A 30 -2.54 -13.13 -4.70
N ASP A 31 -2.70 -14.25 -3.98
CA ASP A 31 -2.14 -15.54 -4.39
C ASP A 31 -2.71 -16.04 -5.72
N ARG A 32 -4.01 -15.88 -5.96
CA ARG A 32 -4.62 -16.22 -7.26
C ARG A 32 -4.10 -15.34 -8.38
N ALA A 33 -3.99 -14.03 -8.16
CA ALA A 33 -3.46 -13.09 -9.14
C ALA A 33 -2.00 -13.43 -9.51
N LEU A 34 -1.18 -13.74 -8.51
CA LEU A 34 0.22 -14.13 -8.69
C LEU A 34 0.36 -15.47 -9.46
N ARG A 35 -0.49 -16.46 -9.14
CA ARG A 35 -0.50 -17.75 -9.87
C ARG A 35 -0.92 -17.57 -11.33
N ALA A 36 -2.03 -16.85 -11.56
CA ALA A 36 -2.52 -16.58 -12.91
C ALA A 36 -1.47 -15.86 -13.76
N TRP A 37 -0.73 -14.91 -13.18
CA TRP A 37 0.36 -14.25 -13.88
C TRP A 37 1.50 -15.21 -14.23
N ARG A 38 1.95 -16.06 -13.29
CA ARG A 38 3.02 -17.05 -13.56
C ARG A 38 2.64 -18.02 -14.69
N GLU A 39 1.37 -18.37 -14.80
CA GLU A 39 0.84 -19.23 -15.87
C GLU A 39 0.92 -18.58 -17.26
N THR A 40 1.01 -17.24 -17.35
CA THR A 40 1.21 -16.54 -18.64
C THR A 40 2.62 -16.71 -19.22
N GLY A 41 3.56 -17.30 -18.48
CA GLY A 41 4.94 -17.51 -18.92
C GLY A 41 5.81 -16.25 -18.91
N SER A 42 5.30 -15.13 -18.38
CA SER A 42 6.07 -13.90 -18.19
C SER A 42 7.00 -14.03 -16.99
N ALA A 43 8.31 -13.86 -17.21
CA ALA A 43 9.33 -13.94 -16.16
C ALA A 43 9.64 -12.59 -15.50
N ASP A 44 9.11 -11.49 -16.03
CA ASP A 44 9.48 -10.14 -15.59
C ASP A 44 8.41 -9.54 -14.66
N TYR A 45 8.80 -9.35 -13.40
CA TYR A 45 7.96 -8.75 -12.37
C TYR A 45 7.59 -7.30 -12.68
N ALA A 46 8.44 -6.54 -13.38
CA ALA A 46 8.09 -5.19 -13.85
C ALA A 46 6.96 -5.25 -14.88
N VAL A 47 6.93 -6.33 -15.68
CA VAL A 47 5.83 -6.58 -16.62
C VAL A 47 4.55 -6.92 -15.86
N PHE A 48 4.56 -7.58 -14.69
CA PHE A 48 3.34 -7.85 -13.91
C PHE A 48 2.55 -6.57 -13.59
N HIS A 49 3.21 -5.54 -13.05
CA HIS A 49 2.57 -4.26 -12.71
C HIS A 49 2.20 -3.41 -13.94
N ALA A 50 2.82 -3.67 -15.09
CA ALA A 50 2.58 -2.95 -16.35
C ALA A 50 1.66 -3.71 -17.35
N SER A 51 1.32 -4.97 -17.07
CA SER A 51 0.56 -5.83 -17.99
C SER A 51 -0.92 -5.54 -17.94
N ALA A 52 -1.53 -5.29 -19.10
CA ALA A 52 -2.97 -5.02 -19.25
C ALA A 52 -3.91 -6.22 -18.96
N GLY A 53 -3.45 -7.28 -18.28
CA GLY A 53 -4.20 -8.54 -18.10
C GLY A 53 -4.23 -9.11 -16.68
N THR A 54 -3.30 -8.71 -15.81
CA THR A 54 -3.27 -9.12 -14.40
C THR A 54 -3.01 -7.90 -13.54
N HIS A 55 -4.09 -7.36 -12.96
CA HIS A 55 -3.95 -6.25 -12.03
C HIS A 55 -3.59 -6.81 -10.65
N PRO A 56 -2.56 -6.26 -9.98
CA PRO A 56 -2.26 -6.61 -8.61
C PRO A 56 -3.45 -6.30 -7.70
N VAL A 57 -3.62 -7.10 -6.65
CA VAL A 57 -4.69 -6.87 -5.67
C VAL A 57 -4.37 -5.62 -4.86
N GLN A 58 -5.33 -4.70 -4.84
CA GLN A 58 -5.17 -3.41 -4.19
C GLN A 58 -5.21 -3.53 -2.67
N TRP A 59 -4.24 -2.91 -2.01
CA TRP A 59 -4.27 -2.58 -0.60
C TRP A 59 -5.23 -1.42 -0.34
N ALA A 60 -6.09 -1.57 0.66
CA ALA A 60 -7.12 -0.59 1.00
C ALA A 60 -7.06 -0.19 2.47
N VAL A 61 -7.28 1.09 2.75
CA VAL A 61 -7.53 1.65 4.07
C VAL A 61 -9.04 1.68 4.31
N ARG A 62 -9.51 1.06 5.40
CA ARG A 62 -10.92 1.06 5.78
C ARG A 62 -11.12 1.33 7.27
N HIS A 63 -12.19 2.06 7.61
CA HIS A 63 -12.73 2.00 8.97
C HIS A 63 -13.27 0.60 9.25
N HIS A 64 -13.28 0.18 10.51
CA HIS A 64 -13.90 -1.07 10.93
C HIS A 64 -15.41 -1.12 10.64
N SER A 65 -16.06 0.03 10.61
CA SER A 65 -17.48 0.18 10.25
C SER A 65 -17.73 0.17 8.73
N CYS A 66 -16.69 0.36 7.90
CA CYS A 66 -16.82 0.55 6.47
C CYS A 66 -16.60 -0.76 5.69
N GLY A 67 -17.71 -1.40 5.32
CA GLY A 67 -17.71 -2.60 4.47
C GLY A 67 -17.38 -3.88 5.24
N LYS A 68 -17.39 -5.01 4.52
CA LYS A 68 -17.03 -6.32 5.07
C LYS A 68 -15.58 -6.62 4.70
N ALA A 69 -14.75 -6.89 5.71
CA ALA A 69 -13.39 -7.34 5.50
C ALA A 69 -13.37 -8.66 4.68
N PRO A 70 -12.36 -8.87 3.81
CA PRO A 70 -12.21 -10.13 3.11
C PRO A 70 -12.00 -11.29 4.10
N SER A 71 -12.43 -12.50 3.72
CA SER A 71 -12.34 -13.68 4.59
C SER A 71 -10.89 -14.03 4.97
N PHE A 72 -9.94 -13.75 4.07
CA PHE A 72 -8.51 -13.98 4.26
C PHE A 72 -7.76 -12.66 4.04
N ALA A 73 -7.79 -11.81 5.06
CA ALA A 73 -7.16 -10.51 5.03
C ALA A 73 -5.82 -10.51 5.76
N CYS A 74 -4.79 -9.94 5.15
CA CYS A 74 -3.68 -9.39 5.93
C CYS A 74 -4.09 -7.98 6.37
N THR A 75 -4.18 -7.75 7.68
CA THR A 75 -4.61 -6.46 8.23
C THR A 75 -3.51 -5.84 9.09
N ILE A 76 -3.28 -4.54 8.88
CA ILE A 76 -2.39 -3.71 9.69
C ILE A 76 -3.23 -2.59 10.28
N THR A 77 -3.31 -2.48 11.61
CA THR A 77 -4.06 -1.38 12.23
C THR A 77 -3.44 -0.04 11.88
N VAL A 78 -4.27 0.98 11.60
CA VAL A 78 -3.81 2.28 11.09
C VAL A 78 -2.75 2.94 12.00
N ASN A 79 -2.89 2.81 13.32
CA ASN A 79 -1.92 3.34 14.28
C ASN A 79 -0.50 2.76 14.11
N ARG A 80 -0.36 1.59 13.47
CA ARG A 80 0.94 0.94 13.20
C ARG A 80 1.57 1.36 11.87
N VAL A 81 0.96 2.27 11.11
CA VAL A 81 1.48 2.81 9.83
C VAL A 81 1.43 4.34 9.79
N ARG A 82 1.42 5.02 10.95
CA ARG A 82 1.36 6.49 11.07
C ARG A 82 2.67 7.23 10.81
N SER A 83 3.77 6.52 10.70
CA SER A 83 5.09 7.08 10.42
C SER A 83 5.76 6.36 9.27
N TRP A 84 6.71 7.03 8.63
CA TRP A 84 7.47 6.45 7.53
C TRP A 84 8.26 5.23 7.97
N THR A 85 8.92 5.32 9.13
CA THR A 85 9.65 4.19 9.71
C THR A 85 8.73 3.00 9.92
N ALA A 86 7.53 3.22 10.48
CA ALA A 86 6.59 2.12 10.72
C ALA A 86 6.11 1.48 9.41
N LEU A 87 5.83 2.28 8.37
CA LEU A 87 5.44 1.77 7.05
C LEU A 87 6.58 0.98 6.38
N LEU A 88 7.83 1.42 6.53
CA LEU A 88 9.01 0.72 6.02
C LEU A 88 9.30 -0.57 6.80
N ASP A 89 9.16 -0.57 8.12
CA ASP A 89 9.29 -1.78 8.95
C ASP A 89 8.28 -2.85 8.51
N TRP A 90 7.06 -2.43 8.18
CA TRP A 90 6.06 -3.33 7.58
C TRP A 90 6.47 -3.83 6.19
N SER A 91 7.07 -2.98 5.35
CA SER A 91 7.60 -3.43 4.05
C SER A 91 8.65 -4.54 4.24
N VAL A 92 9.55 -4.39 5.21
CA VAL A 92 10.53 -5.43 5.56
C VAL A 92 9.83 -6.69 6.07
N HIS A 93 8.88 -6.56 6.98
CA HIS A 93 8.13 -7.70 7.51
C HIS A 93 7.39 -8.48 6.41
N LEU A 94 6.73 -7.77 5.50
CA LEU A 94 5.95 -8.33 4.42
C LEU A 94 6.82 -8.92 3.30
N SER A 95 8.06 -8.47 3.13
CA SER A 95 8.96 -8.97 2.06
C SER A 95 9.19 -10.48 2.07
N SER A 96 8.98 -11.14 3.22
CA SER A 96 9.05 -12.59 3.38
C SER A 96 7.79 -13.34 2.91
N LYS A 97 6.71 -12.63 2.57
CA LYS A 97 5.41 -13.21 2.21
C LYS A 97 5.30 -13.33 0.69
N HIS A 98 5.13 -14.56 0.20
CA HIS A 98 5.10 -14.83 -1.23
C HIS A 98 3.91 -14.14 -1.93
N TRP A 99 2.76 -13.99 -1.26
CA TRP A 99 1.57 -13.34 -1.81
C TRP A 99 1.73 -11.83 -1.99
N LEU A 100 2.71 -11.18 -1.34
CA LEU A 100 2.95 -9.74 -1.47
C LEU A 100 3.19 -9.36 -2.93
N ALA A 101 3.85 -10.27 -3.66
CA ALA A 101 4.12 -10.16 -5.08
C ALA A 101 2.85 -10.08 -5.96
N GLY A 102 1.69 -10.48 -5.45
CA GLY A 102 0.40 -10.36 -6.13
C GLY A 102 -0.38 -9.10 -5.76
N THR A 103 0.23 -8.15 -5.04
CA THR A 103 -0.44 -6.94 -4.52
C THR A 103 0.16 -5.66 -5.07
N ASP A 104 -0.56 -4.54 -4.91
CA ASP A 104 -0.09 -3.21 -5.32
C ASP A 104 0.76 -2.52 -4.24
N TRP A 105 1.42 -3.29 -3.36
CA TRP A 105 2.18 -2.73 -2.22
C TRP A 105 3.20 -1.66 -2.65
N PHE A 106 3.92 -1.90 -3.76
CA PHE A 106 4.86 -0.91 -4.29
C PHE A 106 4.15 0.37 -4.75
N ASP A 107 3.00 0.25 -5.39
CA ASP A 107 2.19 1.39 -5.82
C ASP A 107 1.61 2.15 -4.61
N LEU A 108 1.23 1.45 -3.54
CA LEU A 108 0.85 2.07 -2.27
C LEU A 108 2.00 2.91 -1.68
N ILE A 109 3.21 2.37 -1.66
CA ILE A 109 4.39 3.09 -1.14
C ILE A 109 4.74 4.28 -2.05
N ASP A 110 4.70 4.11 -3.39
CA ASP A 110 4.94 5.19 -4.35
C ASP A 110 3.93 6.33 -4.17
N ARG A 111 2.63 6.00 -4.05
CA ARG A 111 1.57 6.98 -3.79
C ARG A 111 1.80 7.73 -2.49
N ALA A 112 2.19 7.03 -1.42
CA ALA A 112 2.51 7.69 -0.16
C ALA A 112 3.68 8.68 -0.35
N LEU A 113 4.75 8.27 -1.03
CA LEU A 113 5.97 9.07 -1.21
C LEU A 113 5.75 10.27 -2.14
N HIS A 114 4.88 10.12 -3.14
CA HIS A 114 4.62 11.11 -4.18
C HIS A 114 3.16 11.59 -4.09
N PRO A 115 2.81 12.51 -3.17
CA PRO A 115 1.43 12.95 -2.97
C PRO A 115 0.74 13.52 -4.22
N ARG A 116 1.50 13.99 -5.22
CA ARG A 116 0.95 14.43 -6.51
C ARG A 116 0.43 13.29 -7.40
N ARG A 117 0.89 12.07 -7.14
CA ARG A 117 0.45 10.81 -7.77
C ARG A 117 -0.51 10.04 -6.86
N ALA A 118 -0.70 10.49 -5.63
CA ALA A 118 -1.54 9.80 -4.67
C ALA A 118 -3.02 9.85 -5.09
N ALA A 119 -3.73 8.78 -4.73
CA ALA A 119 -5.18 8.76 -4.77
C ALA A 119 -5.75 9.71 -3.70
N VAL A 120 -7.05 10.02 -3.82
CA VAL A 120 -7.78 10.83 -2.82
C VAL A 120 -7.90 10.12 -1.47
N SER A 121 -7.60 8.81 -1.43
CA SER A 121 -7.72 7.93 -0.27
C SER A 121 -6.47 7.06 -0.08
N GLY A 122 -6.41 6.33 1.05
CA GLY A 122 -5.30 5.46 1.42
C GLY A 122 -4.36 6.07 2.47
N ILE A 123 -3.09 5.67 2.44
CA ILE A 123 -2.04 6.22 3.31
C ILE A 123 -1.35 7.38 2.61
N LEU A 124 -1.43 8.57 3.20
CA LEU A 124 -1.00 9.83 2.59
C LEU A 124 -0.08 10.60 3.55
N PRO A 125 0.85 11.43 3.04
CA PRO A 125 1.64 12.30 3.90
C PRO A 125 0.76 13.39 4.54
N GLN A 126 0.90 13.59 5.86
CA GLN A 126 0.11 14.59 6.60
C GLN A 126 0.35 16.03 6.12
N SER A 127 1.61 16.32 5.80
CA SER A 127 2.02 17.57 5.16
C SER A 127 2.72 17.20 3.86
N PRO A 128 2.51 17.95 2.76
CA PRO A 128 3.37 17.82 1.58
C PRO A 128 4.81 17.99 2.04
N ARG A 129 5.56 16.89 2.10
CA ARG A 129 6.99 17.00 2.38
C ARG A 129 7.55 17.80 1.24
N ASP A 130 8.35 18.80 1.57
CA ASP A 130 9.17 19.48 0.59
C ASP A 130 10.26 18.50 0.16
N THR A 131 9.91 17.60 -0.77
CA THR A 131 10.86 16.64 -1.37
C THR A 131 11.83 17.37 -2.30
N SER A 132 11.77 18.70 -2.41
CA SER A 132 12.75 19.53 -3.13
C SER A 132 14.10 19.62 -2.42
N ARG A 133 14.24 19.04 -1.22
CA ARG A 133 15.51 19.03 -0.48
C ARG A 133 16.51 18.04 -1.11
N GLY A 134 17.10 18.48 -2.23
CA GLY A 134 18.34 18.01 -2.83
C GLY A 134 18.32 16.56 -3.30
N SER A 135 18.48 16.35 -4.61
CA SER A 135 19.05 15.11 -5.14
C SER A 135 20.30 14.76 -4.34
N VAL A 136 20.20 13.77 -3.44
CA VAL A 136 21.37 13.11 -2.87
C VAL A 136 21.95 12.28 -4.02
N GLY A 137 22.77 12.92 -4.84
CA GLY A 137 23.31 12.34 -6.07
C GLY A 137 24.09 13.31 -6.96
N ASP A 138 23.86 14.62 -6.87
CA ASP A 138 24.63 15.60 -7.64
C ASP A 138 25.87 16.06 -6.85
N LEU A 139 26.79 15.13 -6.61
CA LEU A 139 28.19 15.47 -6.32
C LEU A 139 29.02 14.89 -7.46
N THR A 140 29.38 15.78 -8.38
CA THR A 140 30.41 15.64 -9.41
C THR A 140 31.75 15.21 -8.83
#